data_AF-A0AAD4GW54-F1
#
_entry.id   AF-A0AAD4GW54-F1
#
_cell.length_a   1.000
_cell.length_b   1.000
_cell.length_c   1.000
_cell.angle_alpha   90.00
_cell.angle_beta   90.00
_cell.angle_gamma   90.00
#
_symmetry.space_group_name_H-M   'P 1'
#
loop_
_entity.id
_entity.type
_entity.pdbx_description
1 polymer ?
#
loop_
_entity_poly.entity_id
_entity_poly.type
_entity_poly.pdbx_seq_one_letter_code
_entity_poly.pdbx_strand_id
1 'polypeptide(L)'
;MNVNTTLDESTIRESLMQDETSKHALFMQQALNMGERALEEGETPVGCVLVYDNKIVGCGMNDTNRSMNGTRHAEFIAIEQLLQSHPKSILQSTDLYVTVEPCVMCASALRQYRIRSVYFGCRNERFGGTGSILSLHSEYAPALQLIELKTLMLK
;
A
#
# COMPACT_ATOMS: atom_id res chain seq x y z
N MET A 1 -18.47 34.75 -33.66
CA MET A 1 -18.96 35.05 -32.30
C MET A 1 -18.25 34.08 -31.37
N ASN A 2 -17.27 34.57 -30.62
CA ASN A 2 -16.48 33.74 -29.70
C ASN A 2 -17.35 33.37 -28.50
N VAL A 3 -17.68 32.08 -28.38
CA VAL A 3 -18.33 31.53 -27.19
C VAL A 3 -17.20 31.26 -26.19
N ASN A 4 -16.95 32.22 -25.30
CA ASN A 4 -16.13 31.98 -24.11
C ASN A 4 -16.94 31.15 -23.12
N THR A 5 -16.74 29.83 -23.14
CA THR A 5 -17.18 28.93 -22.06
C THR A 5 -16.22 29.07 -20.88
N THR A 6 -16.45 30.05 -20.03
CA THR A 6 -15.92 30.05 -18.66
C THR A 6 -16.75 29.06 -17.85
N LEU A 7 -16.38 27.78 -17.90
CA LEU A 7 -16.79 26.86 -16.84
C LEU A 7 -16.22 27.41 -15.53
N ASP A 8 -17.07 27.55 -14.52
CA ASP A 8 -16.71 27.99 -13.18
C ASP A 8 -15.58 27.11 -12.61
N GLU A 9 -14.53 27.73 -12.05
CA GLU A 9 -13.39 27.05 -11.43
C GLU A 9 -13.83 26.04 -10.35
N SER A 10 -14.95 26.31 -9.66
CA SER A 10 -15.53 25.39 -8.67
C SER A 10 -16.04 24.10 -9.32
N THR A 11 -16.73 24.21 -10.45
CA THR A 11 -17.27 23.08 -11.23
C THR A 11 -16.16 22.24 -11.85
N ILE A 12 -15.08 22.88 -12.33
CA ILE A 12 -13.90 22.18 -12.85
C ILE A 12 -13.22 21.39 -11.72
N ARG A 13 -13.07 21.97 -10.52
CA ARG A 13 -12.49 21.29 -9.35
C ARG A 13 -13.35 20.12 -8.88
N GLU A 14 -14.66 20.29 -8.82
CA GLU A 14 -15.59 19.20 -8.47
C GLU A 14 -15.49 18.05 -9.48
N SER A 15 -15.51 18.34 -10.78
CA SER A 15 -15.39 17.32 -11.82
C SER A 15 -14.05 16.57 -11.76
N LEU A 16 -12.94 17.26 -11.51
CA LEU A 16 -11.61 16.64 -11.36
C LEU A 16 -11.52 15.77 -10.10
N MET A 17 -12.12 16.21 -8.98
CA MET A 17 -12.18 15.41 -7.76
C MET A 17 -13.03 14.16 -7.92
N GLN A 18 -14.11 14.25 -8.70
CA GLN A 18 -15.00 13.12 -8.98
C GLN A 18 -14.31 12.07 -9.86
N ASP A 19 -13.50 12.50 -10.84
CA ASP A 19 -12.69 11.62 -11.69
C ASP A 19 -11.61 10.87 -10.88
N GLU A 20 -10.83 11.58 -10.05
CA GLU A 20 -9.81 10.95 -9.20
C GLU A 20 -10.42 10.01 -8.14
N THR A 21 -11.57 10.37 -7.55
CA THR A 21 -12.29 9.47 -6.63
C THR A 21 -12.73 8.19 -7.33
N SER A 22 -13.24 8.32 -8.56
CA SER A 22 -13.66 7.18 -9.38
C SER A 22 -12.49 6.24 -9.69
N LYS A 23 -11.33 6.81 -9.99
CA LYS A 23 -10.09 6.07 -10.26
C LYS A 23 -9.57 5.30 -9.02
N HIS A 24 -9.53 5.93 -7.85
CA HIS A 24 -9.13 5.23 -6.62
C HIS A 24 -10.08 4.07 -6.29
N ALA A 25 -11.39 4.26 -6.50
CA ALA A 25 -12.38 3.21 -6.33
C ALA A 25 -12.16 2.03 -7.28
N LEU A 26 -11.81 2.29 -8.55
CA LEU A 26 -11.49 1.24 -9.52
C LEU A 26 -10.29 0.38 -9.07
N PHE A 27 -9.20 0.99 -8.61
CA PHE A 27 -8.03 0.24 -8.14
C PHE A 27 -8.29 -0.49 -6.82
N MET A 28 -9.03 0.13 -5.89
CA MET A 28 -9.45 -0.55 -4.67
C MET A 28 -10.37 -1.75 -4.96
N GLN A 29 -11.25 -1.66 -5.97
CA GLN A 29 -12.05 -2.80 -6.40
C GLN A 29 -11.18 -3.96 -6.91
N GLN A 30 -10.09 -3.67 -7.63
CA GLN A 30 -9.15 -4.72 -8.05
C GLN A 30 -8.43 -5.36 -6.84
N ALA A 31 -8.07 -4.57 -5.83
CA ALA A 31 -7.53 -5.10 -4.58
C ALA A 31 -8.54 -5.98 -3.83
N LEU A 32 -9.82 -5.60 -3.80
CA LEU A 32 -10.91 -6.40 -3.22
C LEU A 32 -11.07 -7.74 -3.95
N ASN A 33 -11.07 -7.75 -5.27
CA ASN A 33 -11.12 -8.99 -6.07
C ASN A 33 -9.95 -9.93 -5.73
N MET A 34 -8.74 -9.39 -5.46
CA MET A 34 -7.61 -10.20 -5.00
C MET A 34 -7.84 -10.76 -3.58
N GLY A 35 -8.48 -10.00 -2.69
CA GLY A 35 -8.87 -10.46 -1.36
C GLY A 35 -9.92 -11.56 -1.38
N GLU A 36 -10.90 -11.47 -2.30
CA GLU A 36 -11.89 -12.52 -2.55
C GLU A 36 -11.23 -13.82 -3.02
N ARG A 37 -10.26 -13.73 -3.95
CA ARG A 37 -9.48 -14.91 -4.37
C ARG A 37 -8.69 -15.53 -3.22
N ALA A 38 -8.11 -14.72 -2.33
CA ALA A 38 -7.45 -15.23 -1.13
C ALA A 38 -8.44 -16.02 -0.25
N LEU A 39 -9.66 -15.50 -0.07
CA LEU A 39 -10.71 -16.16 0.69
C LEU A 39 -11.10 -17.51 0.07
N GLU A 40 -11.29 -17.54 -1.26
CA GLU A 40 -11.60 -18.76 -2.01
C GLU A 40 -10.51 -19.83 -1.87
N GLU A 41 -9.25 -19.41 -1.74
CA GLU A 41 -8.10 -20.29 -1.53
C GLU A 41 -7.86 -20.66 -0.04
N GLY A 42 -8.71 -20.20 0.88
CA GLY A 42 -8.59 -20.49 2.32
C GLY A 42 -7.52 -19.66 3.04
N GLU A 43 -7.12 -18.53 2.48
CA GLU A 43 -6.19 -17.57 3.06
C GLU A 43 -6.92 -16.45 3.81
N THR A 44 -6.16 -15.63 4.54
CA THR A 44 -6.71 -14.40 5.10
C THR A 44 -7.13 -13.46 3.95
N PRO A 45 -8.35 -12.89 3.93
CA PRO A 45 -8.93 -12.17 2.78
C PRO A 45 -8.33 -10.76 2.59
N VAL A 46 -7.03 -10.70 2.31
CA VAL A 46 -6.27 -9.48 2.08
C VAL A 46 -5.70 -9.52 0.67
N GLY A 47 -6.00 -8.47 -0.10
CA GLY A 47 -5.55 -8.30 -1.46
C GLY A 47 -5.00 -6.90 -1.70
N CYS A 48 -4.14 -6.76 -2.71
CA CYS A 48 -3.61 -5.46 -3.11
C CYS A 48 -3.22 -5.41 -4.59
N VAL A 49 -3.08 -4.18 -5.09
CA VAL A 49 -2.51 -3.88 -6.41
C VAL A 49 -1.52 -2.71 -6.31
N LEU A 50 -0.46 -2.79 -7.10
CA LEU A 50 0.53 -1.73 -7.31
C LEU A 50 0.23 -1.04 -8.64
N VAL A 51 0.14 0.29 -8.61
CA VAL A 51 -0.25 1.13 -9.75
C VAL A 51 0.88 2.09 -10.10
N TYR A 52 1.32 2.02 -11.35
CA TYR A 52 2.30 2.93 -11.93
C TYR A 52 1.75 3.45 -13.26
N ASP A 53 1.78 4.77 -13.49
CA ASP A 53 1.21 5.43 -14.67
C ASP A 53 -0.23 4.98 -14.99
N ASN A 54 -1.08 4.93 -13.97
CA ASN A 54 -2.50 4.50 -14.02
C ASN A 54 -2.71 3.07 -14.53
N LYS A 55 -1.67 2.23 -14.47
CA LYS A 55 -1.72 0.81 -14.84
C LYS A 55 -1.32 -0.04 -13.67
N ILE A 56 -2.00 -1.17 -13.50
CA ILE A 56 -1.62 -2.17 -12.53
C ILE A 56 -0.36 -2.86 -13.03
N VAL A 57 0.71 -2.78 -12.24
CA VAL A 57 2.03 -3.35 -12.53
C VAL A 57 2.42 -4.48 -11.58
N GLY A 58 1.59 -4.74 -10.57
CA GLY A 58 1.70 -5.89 -9.67
C GLY A 58 0.41 -6.10 -8.89
N CYS A 59 0.10 -7.34 -8.58
CA CYS A 59 -1.06 -7.79 -7.83
C CYS A 59 -0.60 -8.78 -6.76
N GLY A 60 -1.27 -8.78 -5.61
CA GLY A 60 -0.96 -9.74 -4.56
C GLY A 60 -2.17 -10.05 -3.70
N MET A 61 -2.19 -11.25 -3.15
CA MET A 61 -3.12 -11.68 -2.11
C MET A 61 -2.34 -12.48 -1.08
N ASN A 62 -2.83 -12.57 0.16
CA ASN A 62 -2.15 -13.38 1.18
C ASN A 62 -2.02 -14.83 0.73
N ASP A 63 -0.89 -15.44 1.08
CA ASP A 63 -0.51 -16.80 0.69
C ASP A 63 0.22 -17.50 1.86
N THR A 64 0.05 -17.00 3.08
CA THR A 64 0.84 -17.39 4.26
C THR A 64 0.63 -18.84 4.65
N ASN A 65 -0.60 -19.36 4.52
CA ASN A 65 -0.94 -20.72 4.92
C ASN A 65 -0.47 -21.73 3.86
N ARG A 66 -0.82 -21.53 2.59
CA ARG A 66 -0.47 -22.41 1.48
C ARG A 66 1.03 -22.50 1.28
N SER A 67 1.72 -21.37 1.36
CA SER A 67 3.18 -21.33 1.18
C SER A 67 3.97 -21.72 2.42
N MET A 68 3.32 -21.84 3.58
CA MET A 68 3.96 -22.03 4.89
C MET A 68 5.02 -20.95 5.19
N ASN A 69 4.79 -19.72 4.71
CA ASN A 69 5.72 -18.61 4.86
C ASN A 69 4.99 -17.36 5.39
N GLY A 70 5.31 -16.96 6.62
CA GLY A 70 4.72 -15.81 7.29
C GLY A 70 5.02 -14.45 6.64
N THR A 71 5.96 -14.35 5.69
CA THR A 71 6.23 -13.09 4.97
C THR A 71 5.40 -12.93 3.69
N ARG A 72 4.69 -13.97 3.26
CA ARG A 72 3.92 -13.97 2.00
C ARG A 72 2.55 -13.29 2.15
N HIS A 73 2.61 -12.04 2.60
CA HIS A 73 1.49 -11.11 2.60
C HIS A 73 1.26 -10.53 1.19
N ALA A 74 0.05 -10.05 0.94
CA ALA A 74 -0.35 -9.45 -0.34
C ALA A 74 0.66 -8.41 -0.85
N GLU A 75 1.14 -7.51 0.01
CA GLU A 75 2.04 -6.42 -0.38
C GLU A 75 3.41 -6.93 -0.87
N PHE A 76 3.95 -7.97 -0.24
CA PHE A 76 5.22 -8.58 -0.66
C PHE A 76 5.07 -9.31 -2.00
N ILE A 77 3.97 -10.02 -2.20
CA ILE A 77 3.68 -10.74 -3.44
C ILE A 77 3.50 -9.76 -4.60
N ALA A 78 2.81 -8.64 -4.38
CA ALA A 78 2.65 -7.61 -5.42
C ALA A 78 4.00 -6.97 -5.80
N ILE A 79 4.86 -6.67 -4.81
CA ILE A 79 6.21 -6.15 -5.06
C ILE A 79 7.06 -7.18 -5.82
N GLU A 80 7.01 -8.45 -5.42
CA GLU A 80 7.69 -9.55 -6.12
C GLU A 80 7.26 -9.60 -7.59
N GLN A 81 5.95 -9.59 -7.87
CA GLN A 81 5.42 -9.60 -9.23
C GLN A 81 5.86 -8.38 -10.04
N LEU A 82 5.84 -7.18 -9.45
CA LEU A 82 6.31 -5.96 -10.12
C LEU A 82 7.78 -6.10 -10.53
N LEU A 83 8.62 -6.57 -9.62
CA LEU A 83 10.07 -6.70 -9.83
C LEU A 83 10.45 -7.76 -10.87
N GLN A 84 9.54 -8.65 -11.25
CA GLN A 84 9.76 -9.60 -12.36
C GLN A 84 9.75 -8.91 -13.73
N SER A 85 9.08 -7.76 -13.86
CA SER A 85 8.86 -7.08 -15.14
C SER A 85 9.36 -5.63 -15.19
N HIS A 86 9.68 -5.04 -14.03
CA HIS A 86 10.07 -3.64 -13.91
C HIS A 86 11.30 -3.48 -13.01
N PRO A 87 12.18 -2.50 -13.28
CA PRO A 87 13.30 -2.21 -12.40
C PRO A 87 12.83 -1.67 -11.04
N LYS A 88 13.59 -1.98 -9.98
CA LYS A 88 13.31 -1.55 -8.60
C LYS A 88 13.07 -0.04 -8.44
N SER A 89 13.68 0.79 -9.29
CA SER A 89 13.52 2.25 -9.25
C SER A 89 12.07 2.72 -9.43
N ILE A 90 11.23 1.95 -10.12
CA ILE A 90 9.81 2.30 -10.38
C ILE A 90 8.97 2.28 -9.10
N LEU A 91 9.35 1.52 -8.08
CA LEU A 91 8.63 1.46 -6.81
C LEU A 91 8.44 2.85 -6.18
N GLN A 92 9.40 3.77 -6.36
CA GLN A 92 9.32 5.12 -5.80
C GLN A 92 8.24 6.01 -6.44
N SER A 93 7.75 5.60 -7.61
CA SER A 93 6.71 6.29 -8.36
C SER A 93 5.40 5.48 -8.41
N THR A 94 5.30 4.42 -7.61
CA THR A 94 4.19 3.47 -7.61
C THR A 94 3.29 3.72 -6.40
N ASP A 95 1.97 3.67 -6.60
CA ASP A 95 0.97 3.70 -5.53
C ASP A 95 0.52 2.28 -5.18
N LEU A 96 0.28 2.01 -3.90
CA LEU A 96 -0.32 0.76 -3.42
C LEU A 96 -1.79 1.00 -3.07
N TYR A 97 -2.66 0.09 -3.50
CA TYR A 97 -4.04 -0.05 -3.03
C TYR A 97 -4.19 -1.39 -2.35
N VAL A 98 -4.57 -1.43 -1.08
CA VAL A 98 -4.66 -2.65 -0.28
C VAL A 98 -5.96 -2.69 0.52
N THR A 99 -6.59 -3.85 0.68
CA THR A 99 -7.92 -3.94 1.31
C THR A 99 -7.90 -3.62 2.81
N VAL A 100 -6.76 -3.89 3.48
CA VAL A 100 -6.56 -3.70 4.92
C VAL A 100 -5.30 -2.87 5.15
N GLU A 101 -5.29 -2.04 6.19
CA GLU A 101 -4.10 -1.30 6.62
C GLU A 101 -2.88 -2.23 6.75
N PRO A 102 -1.75 -1.90 6.10
CA PRO A 102 -0.53 -2.71 6.15
C PRO A 102 -0.07 -2.96 7.58
N CYS A 103 0.34 -4.18 7.89
CA CYS A 103 0.91 -4.47 9.20
C CYS A 103 2.28 -3.81 9.37
N VAL A 104 2.83 -3.81 10.58
CA VAL A 104 4.19 -3.28 10.90
C VAL A 104 5.27 -3.79 9.92
N MET A 105 5.24 -5.07 9.56
CA MET A 105 6.20 -5.66 8.61
C MET A 105 6.06 -5.03 7.22
N CYS A 106 4.84 -5.04 6.66
CA CYS A 106 4.58 -4.52 5.33
C CYS A 106 4.82 -3.00 5.27
N ALA A 107 4.33 -2.23 6.26
CA ALA A 107 4.55 -0.80 6.34
C ALA A 107 6.05 -0.43 6.38
N SER A 108 6.87 -1.19 7.13
CA SER A 108 8.33 -1.02 7.13
C SER A 108 8.95 -1.28 5.76
N ALA A 109 8.53 -2.35 5.07
CA ALA A 109 9.02 -2.67 3.74
C ALA A 109 8.63 -1.60 2.69
N LEU A 110 7.37 -1.17 2.69
CA LEU A 110 6.85 -0.13 1.80
C LEU A 110 7.65 1.18 1.95
N ARG A 111 7.98 1.55 3.19
CA ARG A 111 8.87 2.68 3.47
C ARG A 111 10.29 2.48 2.94
N GLN A 112 10.88 1.31 3.14
CA GLN A 112 12.24 1.00 2.64
C GLN A 112 12.31 1.04 1.11
N TYR A 113 11.26 0.59 0.43
CA TYR A 113 11.12 0.72 -1.03
C TYR A 113 10.70 2.11 -1.50
N ARG A 114 10.30 2.99 -0.57
CA ARG A 114 9.81 4.35 -0.81
C ARG A 114 8.60 4.39 -1.73
N ILE A 115 7.66 3.45 -1.57
CA ILE A 115 6.36 3.47 -2.28
C ILE A 115 5.74 4.86 -2.13
N ARG A 116 5.25 5.41 -3.25
CA ARG A 116 4.83 6.82 -3.35
C ARG A 116 3.65 7.13 -2.41
N SER A 117 2.62 6.30 -2.49
CA SER A 117 1.38 6.46 -1.71
C SER A 117 0.81 5.10 -1.37
N VAL A 118 0.11 5.02 -0.23
CA VAL A 118 -0.62 3.83 0.20
C VAL A 118 -2.06 4.20 0.50
N TYR A 119 -2.99 3.57 -0.21
CA TYR A 119 -4.42 3.67 -0.02
C TYR A 119 -4.92 2.35 0.56
N PHE A 120 -5.60 2.40 1.71
CA PHE A 120 -6.13 1.19 2.34
C PHE A 120 -7.63 1.30 2.65
N GLY A 121 -8.32 0.16 2.60
CA GLY A 121 -9.76 0.08 2.84
C GLY A 121 -10.13 0.25 4.31
N CYS A 122 -9.87 -0.77 5.13
CA CYS A 122 -10.17 -0.74 6.56
C CYS A 122 -8.90 -0.69 7.43
N ARG A 123 -9.06 -0.27 8.70
CA ARG A 123 -7.98 -0.23 9.69
C ARG A 123 -7.60 -1.62 10.20
N ASN A 124 -6.37 -1.75 10.65
CA ASN A 124 -5.82 -2.96 11.27
C ASN A 124 -5.52 -2.71 12.75
N GLU A 125 -6.53 -2.86 13.59
CA GLU A 125 -6.46 -2.53 15.02
C GLU A 125 -5.51 -3.40 15.84
N ARG A 126 -5.08 -4.55 15.31
CA ARG A 126 -4.18 -5.48 16.02
C ARG A 126 -2.72 -5.33 15.62
N PHE A 127 -2.45 -5.03 14.35
CA PHE A 127 -1.10 -5.09 13.78
C PHE A 127 -0.75 -3.91 12.86
N GLY A 128 -1.61 -2.91 12.73
CA GLY A 128 -1.48 -1.82 11.76
C GLY A 128 -0.23 -0.97 11.96
N GLY A 129 0.57 -0.85 10.89
CA GLY A 129 1.83 -0.10 10.86
C GLY A 129 1.70 1.29 10.25
N THR A 130 0.50 1.72 9.86
CA THR A 130 0.26 3.04 9.26
C THR A 130 -0.71 3.91 10.06
N GLY A 131 -0.78 3.72 11.38
CA GLY A 131 -1.53 4.59 12.29
C GLY A 131 -2.28 3.87 13.39
N SER A 132 -2.69 2.61 13.21
CA SER A 132 -3.47 1.91 14.25
C SER A 132 -2.62 1.49 15.44
N ILE A 133 -1.45 0.86 15.24
CA ILE A 133 -0.52 0.50 16.31
C ILE A 133 0.74 1.35 16.24
N LEU A 134 1.39 1.39 15.09
CA LEU A 134 2.56 2.21 14.83
C LEU A 134 2.30 3.10 13.62
N SER A 135 3.00 4.24 13.55
CA SER A 135 2.97 5.12 12.39
C SER A 135 4.33 5.09 11.69
N LEU A 136 4.64 4.02 10.97
CA LEU A 136 5.94 3.86 10.30
C LEU A 136 6.07 4.76 9.06
N HIS A 137 4.94 5.17 8.48
CA HIS A 137 4.86 6.04 7.32
C HIS A 137 5.14 7.52 7.64
N SER A 138 4.90 7.96 8.88
CA SER A 138 5.17 9.33 9.32
C SER A 138 6.46 9.38 10.13
N GLU A 139 7.15 10.53 10.09
CA GLU A 139 8.36 10.72 10.87
C GLU A 139 8.06 10.70 12.38
N TYR A 140 8.27 9.55 13.00
CA TYR A 140 8.87 9.48 14.33
C TYR A 140 10.32 9.02 14.15
N ALA A 141 11.20 9.98 13.85
CA ALA A 141 12.60 9.87 14.23
C ALA A 141 12.85 10.88 15.35
N PRO A 142 12.37 10.66 16.59
CA PRO A 142 13.07 11.27 17.68
C PRO A 142 14.45 10.62 17.66
N ALA A 143 15.48 11.44 17.53
CA ALA A 143 16.79 11.08 18.04
C ALA A 143 16.63 10.76 19.54
N LEU A 144 16.30 9.49 19.86
CA LEU A 144 16.22 8.94 21.21
C LEU A 144 16.66 7.47 21.08
N GLN A 145 17.91 7.09 21.39
CA GLN A 145 18.41 7.03 22.76
C GLN A 145 17.62 6.00 23.60
N LEU A 146 17.59 4.74 23.16
CA LEU A 146 17.31 3.58 24.02
C LEU A 146 18.06 2.31 23.54
N ILE A 147 19.17 2.49 22.83
CA ILE A 147 20.24 1.50 22.83
C ILE A 147 21.27 2.00 23.85
N GLU A 148 20.91 1.92 25.14
CA GLU A 148 21.92 1.55 26.13
C GLU A 148 22.30 0.08 25.84
N LEU A 149 23.13 -0.09 24.81
CA LEU A 149 24.07 -1.19 24.68
C LEU A 149 25.10 -1.03 25.82
N LYS A 150 24.67 -1.22 27.07
CA LYS A 150 25.56 -1.27 28.24
C LYS A 150 25.53 -2.59 28.99
N THR A 151 24.85 -3.62 28.48
CA THR A 151 24.88 -4.95 29.11
C THR A 151 25.34 -6.05 28.17
N LEU A 152 26.36 -5.78 27.34
CA LEU A 152 27.07 -6.84 26.62
C LEU A 152 28.47 -6.42 26.20
N MET A 153 29.28 -6.01 27.18
CA MET A 153 30.74 -6.06 27.10
C MET A 153 31.27 -6.54 28.46
N LEU A 154 31.81 -7.77 28.45
CA LEU A 154 32.84 -8.31 29.36
C LEU A 154 32.40 -8.72 30.78
N LYS A 155 32.00 -9.98 30.93
CA LYS A 155 32.76 -10.96 31.73
C LYS A 155 32.86 -12.27 30.95
#